data_AF-A0A1M7KRL4-F1
#
_entry.id   AF-A0A1M7KRL4-F1
#
_cell.length_a   1.000
_cell.length_b   1.000
_cell.length_c   1.000
_cell.angle_alpha   90.00
_cell.angle_beta   90.00
_cell.angle_gamma   90.00
#
_symmetry.space_group_name_H-M   'P 1'
#
loop_
_entity.id
_entity.type
_entity.pdbx_description
1 polymer ?
#
loop_
_entity_poly.entity_id
_entity_poly.type
_entity_poly.pdbx_seq_one_letter_code
_entity_poly.pdbx_strand_id
1 'polypeptide(L)'
;MPDIKQLADEIYDAEKTGVPIQPLTERHPALTAADAYAVQLKYAERRMAAGAVVKGKKIGLTSKAMQDMLGVDQPDYGHIFNDMMYDEGEQIDVSQFIQPRIEFEIAFVLKQDIDAGNITAENAADYIDYAVPAAEVIDSRIAGWQIKFEDTVSDNGSAAGAVLGGKQLKLADIDLPAERMEIFKNGMKIDEGYGEAVLGNPLAAVVWLARSLDE
;
A
#
# COMPACT_ATOMS: atom_id res chain seq x y z
N MET A 1 -27.46 -3.63 0.49
CA MET A 1 -26.12 -3.09 0.23
C MET A 1 -25.54 -2.69 1.57
N PRO A 2 -24.26 -2.97 1.83
CA PRO A 2 -23.61 -2.59 3.09
C PRO A 2 -23.64 -1.06 3.27
N ASP A 3 -23.73 -0.59 4.51
CA ASP A 3 -23.56 0.83 4.80
C ASP A 3 -22.07 1.16 4.74
N ILE A 4 -21.63 1.70 3.59
CA ILE A 4 -20.24 2.02 3.30
C ILE A 4 -19.63 2.94 4.36
N LYS A 5 -20.41 3.93 4.83
CA LYS A 5 -19.92 4.87 5.85
C LYS A 5 -19.73 4.15 7.18
N GLN A 6 -20.68 3.30 7.57
CA GLN A 6 -20.56 2.51 8.79
C GLN A 6 -19.32 1.60 8.75
N LEU A 7 -19.06 0.90 7.64
CA LEU A 7 -17.89 0.02 7.54
C LEU A 7 -16.57 0.78 7.63
N ALA A 8 -16.49 1.94 6.98
CA ALA A 8 -15.33 2.82 7.08
C ALA A 8 -15.13 3.34 8.50
N ASP A 9 -16.24 3.65 9.19
CA ASP A 9 -16.23 4.09 10.57
C ASP A 9 -15.71 3.00 11.52
N GLU A 10 -16.12 1.75 11.30
CA GLU A 10 -15.65 0.59 12.07
C GLU A 10 -14.14 0.35 11.89
N ILE A 11 -13.62 0.45 10.66
CA ILE A 11 -12.18 0.32 10.37
C ILE A 11 -11.38 1.45 11.05
N TYR A 12 -11.85 2.69 10.95
CA TYR A 12 -11.21 3.82 11.60
C TYR A 12 -11.19 3.66 13.12
N ASP A 13 -12.30 3.22 13.72
CA ASP A 13 -12.37 2.99 15.16
C ASP A 13 -11.47 1.83 15.59
N ALA A 14 -11.33 0.77 14.77
CA ALA A 14 -10.39 -0.32 15.01
C ALA A 14 -8.93 0.17 15.04
N GLU A 15 -8.53 1.03 14.08
CA GLU A 15 -7.21 1.68 14.07
C GLU A 15 -6.99 2.49 15.36
N LYS A 16 -7.97 3.30 15.79
CA LYS A 16 -7.81 4.16 16.97
C LYS A 16 -7.84 3.42 18.30
N THR A 17 -8.57 2.32 18.38
CA THR A 17 -8.74 1.56 19.62
C THR A 17 -7.74 0.41 19.77
N GLY A 18 -7.07 0.02 18.68
CA GLY A 18 -6.21 -1.15 18.65
C GLY A 18 -6.97 -2.48 18.72
N VAL A 19 -8.29 -2.47 18.47
CA VAL A 19 -9.16 -3.65 18.55
C VAL A 19 -9.59 -4.04 17.14
N PRO A 20 -9.14 -5.19 16.60
CA PRO A 20 -9.51 -5.59 15.25
C PRO A 20 -10.99 -6.01 15.18
N ILE A 21 -11.58 -5.83 14.00
CA ILE A 21 -12.96 -6.22 13.69
C ILE A 21 -13.00 -7.57 12.96
N GLN A 22 -14.17 -8.22 12.99
CA GLN A 22 -14.42 -9.41 12.18
C GLN A 22 -14.29 -9.06 10.68
N PRO A 23 -13.80 -9.97 9.81
CA PRO A 23 -13.76 -9.76 8.37
C PRO A 23 -15.09 -9.24 7.82
N LEU A 24 -14.99 -8.18 7.01
CA LEU A 24 -16.16 -7.56 6.37
C LEU A 24 -16.81 -8.54 5.40
N THR A 25 -16.02 -9.35 4.70
CA THR A 25 -16.53 -10.35 3.76
C THR A 25 -17.25 -11.53 4.41
N GLU A 26 -17.02 -11.80 5.70
CA GLU A 26 -17.82 -12.77 6.46
C GLU A 26 -19.20 -12.20 6.83
N ARG A 27 -19.22 -10.94 7.27
CA ARG A 27 -20.46 -10.23 7.65
C ARG A 27 -21.29 -9.80 6.43
N HIS A 28 -20.62 -9.51 5.32
CA HIS A 28 -21.19 -9.01 4.08
C HIS A 28 -20.66 -9.82 2.89
N PRO A 29 -21.14 -11.06 2.67
CA PRO A 29 -20.62 -11.94 1.61
C PRO A 29 -20.82 -11.43 0.17
N ALA A 30 -21.64 -10.39 0.00
CA ALA A 30 -21.90 -9.74 -1.28
C ALA A 30 -21.14 -8.42 -1.45
N LEU A 31 -20.20 -8.10 -0.55
CA LEU A 31 -19.32 -6.93 -0.68
C LEU A 31 -18.48 -7.09 -1.94
N THR A 32 -18.54 -6.09 -2.82
CA THR A 32 -17.78 -6.09 -4.08
C THR A 32 -16.48 -5.29 -3.93
N ALA A 33 -15.55 -5.45 -4.88
CA ALA A 33 -14.37 -4.60 -4.97
C ALA A 33 -14.71 -3.09 -5.03
N ALA A 34 -15.77 -2.72 -5.76
CA ALA A 34 -16.21 -1.33 -5.84
C ALA A 34 -16.73 -0.81 -4.49
N ASP A 35 -17.48 -1.64 -3.75
CA ASP A 35 -17.90 -1.30 -2.39
C ASP A 35 -16.68 -1.13 -1.47
N ALA A 36 -15.69 -2.02 -1.58
CA ALA A 36 -14.48 -1.97 -0.76
C ALA A 36 -13.66 -0.68 -1.01
N TYR A 37 -13.48 -0.27 -2.26
CA TYR A 37 -12.85 1.02 -2.58
C TYR A 37 -13.69 2.19 -2.09
N ALA A 38 -15.02 2.12 -2.14
CA ALA A 38 -15.89 3.14 -1.54
C ALA A 38 -15.72 3.22 -0.02
N VAL A 39 -15.55 2.08 0.67
CA VAL A 39 -15.23 2.03 2.11
C VAL A 39 -13.87 2.67 2.38
N GLN A 40 -12.85 2.32 1.59
CA GLN A 40 -11.51 2.90 1.69
C GLN A 40 -11.54 4.42 1.56
N LEU A 41 -12.26 4.95 0.56
CA LEU A 41 -12.38 6.38 0.34
C LEU A 41 -13.08 7.07 1.50
N LYS A 42 -14.12 6.46 2.08
CA LYS A 42 -14.78 7.00 3.28
C LYS A 42 -13.88 6.96 4.52
N TYR A 43 -13.05 5.92 4.66
CA TYR A 43 -12.03 5.86 5.70
C TYR A 43 -11.00 6.99 5.53
N ALA A 44 -10.53 7.22 4.30
CA ALA A 44 -9.59 8.29 3.99
C ALA A 44 -10.20 9.69 4.23
N GLU A 45 -11.45 9.92 3.83
CA GLU A 45 -12.21 11.14 4.14
C GLU A 45 -12.27 11.37 5.66
N ARG A 46 -12.55 10.33 6.45
CA ARG A 46 -12.60 10.42 7.91
C ARG A 46 -11.23 10.74 8.52
N ARG A 47 -10.16 10.12 8.02
CA ARG A 47 -8.77 10.45 8.42
C ARG A 47 -8.44 11.91 8.13
N MET A 48 -8.78 12.41 6.93
CA MET A 48 -8.55 13.81 6.55
C MET A 48 -9.38 14.79 7.37
N ALA A 49 -10.65 14.45 7.67
CA ALA A 49 -11.49 15.25 8.57
C ALA A 49 -10.92 15.33 10.00
N ALA A 50 -10.15 14.32 10.43
CA ALA A 50 -9.41 14.31 11.68
C ALA A 50 -8.02 14.99 11.62
N GLY A 51 -7.65 15.58 10.47
CA GLY A 51 -6.42 16.35 10.28
C GLY A 51 -5.28 15.63 9.57
N ALA A 52 -5.47 14.38 9.14
CA ALA A 52 -4.47 13.69 8.33
C ALA A 52 -4.35 14.29 6.93
N VAL A 53 -3.16 14.20 6.32
CA VAL A 53 -2.87 14.67 4.97
C VAL A 53 -2.29 13.52 4.16
N VAL A 54 -2.86 13.25 3.00
CA VAL A 54 -2.32 12.24 2.07
C VAL A 54 -0.96 12.70 1.56
N LYS A 55 0.05 11.84 1.69
CA LYS A 55 1.43 12.04 1.23
C LYS A 55 1.83 11.15 0.07
N GLY A 56 1.09 10.08 -0.16
CA GLY A 56 1.34 9.17 -1.27
C GLY A 56 0.31 8.05 -1.31
N LYS A 57 0.65 7.03 -2.10
CA LYS A 57 -0.13 5.81 -2.28
C LYS A 57 0.79 4.61 -2.21
N LYS A 58 0.26 3.50 -1.73
CA LYS A 58 0.90 2.18 -1.77
C LYS A 58 0.18 1.29 -2.78
N ILE A 59 0.88 0.28 -3.29
CA ILE A 59 0.33 -0.68 -4.24
C ILE A 59 0.63 -2.08 -3.70
N GLY A 60 -0.39 -2.80 -3.25
CA GLY A 60 -0.25 -4.17 -2.79
C GLY A 60 -0.60 -5.17 -3.88
N LEU A 61 -0.41 -6.45 -3.58
CA LEU A 61 -0.74 -7.56 -4.47
C LEU A 61 -0.07 -7.44 -5.86
N THR A 62 1.18 -6.96 -5.88
CA THR A 62 1.97 -6.75 -7.09
C THR A 62 2.68 -8.01 -7.60
N SER A 63 2.56 -9.13 -6.88
CA SER A 63 3.09 -10.43 -7.31
C SER A 63 1.96 -11.37 -7.74
N LYS A 64 2.20 -12.13 -8.82
CA LYS A 64 1.23 -13.10 -9.33
C LYS A 64 0.90 -14.19 -8.28
N ALA A 65 1.89 -14.59 -7.50
CA ALA A 65 1.71 -15.57 -6.44
C ALA A 65 0.74 -15.09 -5.35
N MET A 66 0.84 -13.82 -4.92
CA MET A 66 -0.08 -13.24 -3.93
C MET A 66 -1.49 -13.04 -4.51
N GLN A 67 -1.58 -12.60 -5.76
CA GLN A 67 -2.85 -12.50 -6.48
C GLN A 67 -3.56 -13.86 -6.56
N ASP A 68 -2.84 -14.91 -6.97
CA ASP A 68 -3.39 -16.28 -7.05
C ASP A 68 -3.79 -16.82 -5.66
N MET A 69 -3.00 -16.52 -4.61
CA MET A 69 -3.32 -16.90 -3.23
C MET A 69 -4.63 -16.28 -2.73
N LEU A 70 -4.91 -15.02 -3.11
CA LEU A 70 -6.15 -14.33 -2.75
C LEU A 70 -7.27 -14.49 -3.78
N GLY A 71 -7.01 -15.22 -4.87
CA GLY A 71 -7.99 -15.46 -5.93
C GLY A 71 -8.36 -14.22 -6.74
N VAL A 72 -7.44 -13.27 -6.88
CA VAL A 72 -7.60 -12.05 -7.69
C VAL A 72 -6.62 -12.03 -8.85
N ASP A 73 -6.86 -11.17 -9.83
CA ASP A 73 -6.04 -10.98 -11.02
C ASP A 73 -5.54 -9.53 -11.18
N GLN A 74 -5.70 -8.72 -10.12
CA GLN A 74 -5.31 -7.32 -10.09
C GLN A 74 -4.62 -6.93 -8.77
N PRO A 75 -3.74 -5.91 -8.79
CA PRO A 75 -3.22 -5.27 -7.59
C PRO A 75 -4.32 -4.58 -6.75
N ASP A 76 -3.96 -4.11 -5.56
CA ASP A 76 -4.74 -3.13 -4.80
C ASP A 76 -3.95 -1.82 -4.59
N TYR A 77 -4.62 -0.81 -4.04
CA TYR A 77 -3.95 0.40 -3.58
C TYR A 77 -4.48 0.89 -2.24
N GLY A 78 -3.68 1.72 -1.58
CA GLY A 78 -4.06 2.41 -0.34
C GLY A 78 -3.41 3.79 -0.24
N HIS A 79 -3.83 4.54 0.77
CA HIS A 79 -3.38 5.90 1.05
C HIS A 79 -2.30 5.89 2.12
N ILE A 80 -1.19 6.58 1.86
CA ILE A 80 -0.17 6.89 2.86
C ILE A 80 -0.41 8.30 3.37
N PHE A 81 -0.59 8.44 4.68
CA PHE A 81 -0.82 9.73 5.33
C PHE A 81 0.45 10.25 6.00
N ASN A 82 0.48 11.54 6.32
CA ASN A 82 1.64 12.20 6.94
C ASN A 82 2.03 11.62 8.31
N ASP A 83 1.07 11.15 9.10
CA ASP A 83 1.26 10.49 10.39
C ASP A 83 1.63 9.01 10.27
N MET A 84 1.74 8.48 9.05
CA MET A 84 2.31 7.15 8.77
C MET A 84 3.79 7.23 8.36
N MET A 85 4.34 8.44 8.12
CA MET A 85 5.71 8.61 7.66
C MET A 85 6.67 8.65 8.85
N TYR A 86 7.69 7.80 8.81
CA TYR A 86 8.77 7.73 9.79
C TYR A 86 10.11 8.05 9.13
N ASP A 87 11.03 8.60 9.91
CA ASP A 87 12.37 8.92 9.45
C ASP A 87 13.26 7.66 9.38
N GLU A 88 14.24 7.66 8.47
CA GLU A 88 15.22 6.57 8.39
C GLU A 88 16.01 6.45 9.71
N GLY A 89 15.97 5.26 10.31
CA GLY A 89 16.62 4.98 11.60
C GLY A 89 15.80 5.37 12.83
N GLU A 90 14.59 5.89 12.65
CA GLU A 90 13.65 6.14 13.75
C GLU A 90 13.22 4.83 14.42
N GLN A 91 13.10 4.85 15.75
CA GLN A 91 12.52 3.74 16.49
C GLN A 91 11.00 3.82 16.45
N ILE A 92 10.36 2.80 15.89
CA ILE A 92 8.91 2.72 15.79
C ILE A 92 8.37 1.91 16.98
N ASP A 93 7.48 2.51 17.78
CA ASP A 93 6.79 1.80 18.86
C ASP A 93 5.78 0.81 18.27
N VAL A 94 6.02 -0.48 18.45
CA VAL A 94 5.16 -1.54 17.90
C VAL A 94 3.78 -1.56 18.58
N SER A 95 3.67 -1.04 19.81
CA SER A 95 2.43 -1.06 20.59
C SER A 95 1.33 -0.15 20.05
N GLN A 96 1.66 0.75 19.12
CA GLN A 96 0.68 1.59 18.42
C GLN A 96 -0.07 0.84 17.30
N PHE A 97 0.40 -0.35 16.92
CA PHE A 97 -0.20 -1.20 15.88
C PHE A 97 -0.95 -2.38 16.50
N ILE A 98 -1.80 -3.04 15.71
CA ILE A 98 -2.63 -4.16 16.13
C ILE A 98 -1.92 -5.50 15.89
N GLN A 99 -1.52 -5.75 14.65
CA GLN A 99 -0.96 -7.01 14.14
C GLN A 99 0.10 -6.73 13.06
N PRO A 100 1.12 -5.89 13.31
CA PRO A 100 1.97 -5.35 12.25
C PRO A 100 2.87 -6.41 11.59
N ARG A 101 3.12 -6.22 10.30
CA ARG A 101 4.15 -6.88 9.50
C ARG A 101 4.97 -5.82 8.77
N ILE A 102 6.10 -6.21 8.19
CA ILE A 102 6.97 -5.31 7.44
C ILE A 102 7.18 -5.86 6.04
N GLU A 103 7.07 -4.97 5.06
CA GLU A 103 7.35 -5.21 3.64
C GLU A 103 8.43 -4.23 3.19
N PHE A 104 9.15 -4.59 2.13
CA PHE A 104 10.23 -3.77 1.60
C PHE A 104 10.00 -3.51 0.12
N GLU A 105 10.13 -2.26 -0.28
CA GLU A 105 9.64 -1.76 -1.56
C GLU A 105 10.62 -0.79 -2.22
N ILE A 106 10.34 -0.47 -3.48
CA ILE A 106 10.93 0.67 -4.18
C ILE A 106 9.87 1.76 -4.22
N ALA A 107 10.13 2.89 -3.56
CA ALA A 107 9.25 4.04 -3.64
C ALA A 107 9.70 5.00 -4.73
N PHE A 108 8.72 5.56 -5.45
CA PHE A 108 8.94 6.56 -6.49
C PHE A 108 8.47 7.93 -6.01
N VAL A 109 9.35 8.92 -6.08
CA VAL A 109 9.00 10.32 -5.82
C VAL A 109 8.71 11.00 -7.16
N LEU A 110 7.51 11.58 -7.28
CA LEU A 110 7.09 12.27 -8.49
C LEU A 110 7.65 13.70 -8.54
N LYS A 111 8.02 14.18 -9.73
CA LYS A 111 8.38 15.59 -9.98
C LYS A 111 7.23 16.42 -10.55
N GLN A 112 6.15 15.76 -10.98
CA GLN A 112 4.97 16.37 -11.57
C GLN A 112 3.78 15.42 -11.46
N ASP A 113 2.57 15.95 -11.62
CA ASP A 113 1.34 15.15 -11.64
C ASP A 113 1.33 14.19 -12.82
N ILE A 114 0.77 13.00 -12.63
CA ILE A 114 0.61 11.99 -13.68
C ILE A 114 -0.67 12.27 -14.47
N ASP A 115 -0.55 12.33 -15.80
CA ASP A 115 -1.70 12.30 -16.70
C ASP A 115 -2.16 10.84 -16.89
N ALA A 116 -3.19 10.45 -16.14
CA ALA A 116 -3.71 9.08 -16.13
C ALA A 116 -4.20 8.61 -17.51
N GLY A 117 -4.69 9.53 -18.36
CA GLY A 117 -5.16 9.22 -19.70
C GLY A 117 -4.04 8.89 -20.70
N ASN A 118 -2.82 9.35 -20.43
CA ASN A 118 -1.67 9.24 -21.34
C ASN A 118 -0.49 8.43 -20.78
N ILE A 119 -0.52 8.03 -19.52
CA ILE A 119 0.57 7.25 -18.93
C ILE A 119 0.68 5.86 -19.55
N THR A 120 1.91 5.46 -19.88
CA THR A 120 2.31 4.14 -20.38
C THR A 120 3.58 3.67 -19.69
N ALA A 121 3.97 2.41 -19.88
CA ALA A 121 5.20 1.89 -19.31
C ALA A 121 6.45 2.63 -19.83
N GLU A 122 6.40 3.13 -21.07
CA GLU A 122 7.49 3.82 -21.73
C GLU A 122 7.68 5.26 -21.23
N ASN A 123 6.61 5.93 -20.79
CA ASN A 123 6.67 7.32 -20.32
C ASN A 123 6.52 7.48 -18.80
N ALA A 124 6.26 6.40 -18.05
CA ALA A 124 6.09 6.46 -16.59
C ALA A 124 7.30 7.12 -15.89
N ALA A 125 8.51 6.86 -16.39
CA ALA A 125 9.73 7.46 -15.87
C ALA A 125 9.78 8.99 -16.01
N ASP A 126 9.05 9.58 -16.96
CA ASP A 126 9.01 11.01 -17.18
C ASP A 126 8.28 11.76 -16.06
N TYR A 127 7.45 11.08 -15.27
CA TYR A 127 6.75 11.66 -14.11
C TYR A 127 7.56 11.56 -12.80
N ILE A 128 8.57 10.70 -12.79
CA ILE A 128 9.35 10.36 -11.59
C ILE A 128 10.60 11.24 -11.51
N ASP A 129 10.88 11.77 -10.32
CA ASP A 129 12.12 12.48 -10.01
C ASP A 129 13.25 11.51 -9.67
N TYR A 130 12.98 10.58 -8.76
CA TYR A 130 13.92 9.57 -8.29
C TYR A 130 13.20 8.40 -7.62
N ALA A 131 13.92 7.28 -7.49
CA ALA A 131 13.53 6.14 -6.68
C ALA A 131 14.33 6.11 -5.37
N VAL A 132 13.73 5.57 -4.31
CA VAL A 132 14.38 5.27 -3.03
C VAL A 132 13.99 3.87 -2.56
N PRO A 133 14.86 3.17 -1.81
CA PRO A 133 14.40 2.01 -1.05
C PRO A 133 13.39 2.46 0.01
N ALA A 134 12.38 1.64 0.27
CA ALA A 134 11.38 1.92 1.27
C ALA A 134 11.06 0.67 2.09
N ALA A 135 10.58 0.89 3.32
CA ALA A 135 9.95 -0.15 4.12
C ALA A 135 8.51 0.30 4.45
N GLU A 136 7.54 -0.58 4.22
CA GLU A 136 6.16 -0.38 4.64
C GLU A 136 5.89 -1.23 5.90
N VAL A 137 5.36 -0.59 6.94
CA VAL A 137 4.68 -1.30 8.01
C VAL A 137 3.23 -1.46 7.58
N ILE A 138 2.83 -2.71 7.38
CA ILE A 138 1.42 -3.05 7.15
C ILE A 138 0.81 -3.53 8.45
N ASP A 139 -0.44 -3.16 8.70
CA ASP A 139 -1.18 -3.54 9.89
C ASP A 139 -2.64 -3.78 9.55
N SER A 140 -3.21 -4.87 10.04
CA SER A 140 -4.58 -5.24 9.70
C SER A 140 -5.53 -4.92 10.85
N ARG A 141 -6.54 -4.12 10.55
CA ARG A 141 -7.71 -3.92 11.42
C ARG A 141 -8.70 -5.08 11.34
N ILE A 142 -8.44 -6.07 10.47
CA ILE A 142 -9.21 -7.31 10.36
C ILE A 142 -8.59 -8.41 11.22
N ALA A 143 -9.42 -9.08 12.02
CA ALA A 143 -8.98 -10.02 13.04
C ALA A 143 -8.21 -11.21 12.46
N GLY A 144 -6.97 -11.41 12.94
CA GLY A 144 -6.15 -12.56 12.60
C GLY A 144 -5.64 -12.58 11.16
N TRP A 145 -5.63 -11.44 10.46
CA TRP A 145 -5.29 -11.38 9.03
C TRP A 145 -6.17 -12.31 8.16
N GLN A 146 -7.41 -12.57 8.60
CA GLN A 146 -8.38 -13.37 7.85
C GLN A 146 -9.03 -12.52 6.75
N ILE A 147 -8.21 -12.12 5.78
CA ILE A 147 -8.58 -11.15 4.75
C ILE A 147 -8.84 -11.83 3.41
N LYS A 148 -9.85 -11.35 2.69
CA LYS A 148 -9.96 -11.43 1.24
C LYS A 148 -9.62 -10.07 0.62
N PHE A 149 -9.68 -9.99 -0.71
CA PHE A 149 -9.42 -8.75 -1.44
C PHE A 149 -10.25 -7.57 -0.93
N GLU A 150 -11.55 -7.75 -0.73
CA GLU A 150 -12.44 -6.67 -0.29
C GLU A 150 -12.15 -6.24 1.15
N ASP A 151 -11.67 -7.15 2.01
CA ASP A 151 -11.26 -6.82 3.37
C ASP A 151 -10.01 -5.94 3.36
N THR A 152 -8.96 -6.32 2.61
CA THR A 152 -7.72 -5.53 2.53
C THR A 152 -7.93 -4.18 1.85
N VAL A 153 -8.71 -4.13 0.77
CA VAL A 153 -9.01 -2.88 0.07
C VAL A 153 -9.77 -1.94 0.99
N SER A 154 -10.84 -2.42 1.65
CA SER A 154 -11.60 -1.63 2.62
C SER A 154 -10.69 -1.10 3.73
N ASP A 155 -9.76 -1.94 4.20
CA ASP A 155 -8.77 -1.64 5.22
C ASP A 155 -7.55 -0.84 4.69
N ASN A 156 -7.75 -0.02 3.64
CA ASN A 156 -6.73 0.86 3.06
C ASN A 156 -5.44 0.13 2.61
N GLY A 157 -5.60 -1.06 2.04
CA GLY A 157 -4.49 -1.95 1.67
C GLY A 157 -3.64 -2.35 2.87
N SER A 158 -4.21 -2.40 4.07
CA SER A 158 -3.51 -2.64 5.33
C SER A 158 -2.37 -1.64 5.62
N ALA A 159 -2.36 -0.46 5.01
CA ALA A 159 -1.29 0.52 5.22
C ALA A 159 -1.28 1.05 6.66
N ALA A 160 -0.10 1.22 7.27
CA ALA A 160 0.03 1.69 8.64
C ALA A 160 1.30 2.52 8.92
N GLY A 161 2.40 2.29 8.21
CA GLY A 161 3.63 3.06 8.34
C GLY A 161 4.50 2.96 7.10
N ALA A 162 5.32 3.97 6.85
CA ALA A 162 6.26 4.00 5.74
C ALA A 162 7.56 4.70 6.14
N VAL A 163 8.69 4.12 5.75
CA VAL A 163 10.03 4.70 5.90
C VAL A 163 10.64 4.80 4.51
N LEU A 164 11.12 5.99 4.13
CA LEU A 164 11.90 6.19 2.92
C LEU A 164 13.38 6.24 3.26
N GLY A 165 14.20 5.44 2.57
CA GLY A 165 15.65 5.49 2.73
C GLY A 165 16.27 6.73 2.07
N GLY A 166 17.41 7.18 2.58
CA GLY A 166 18.05 8.42 2.14
C GLY A 166 18.74 8.36 0.78
N LYS A 167 18.99 7.16 0.22
CA LYS A 167 19.70 7.02 -1.06
C LYS A 167 18.74 7.20 -2.25
N GLN A 168 18.74 8.40 -2.81
CA GLN A 168 18.00 8.73 -4.02
C GLN A 168 18.76 8.28 -5.27
N LEU A 169 18.06 7.59 -6.18
CA LEU A 169 18.59 7.14 -7.45
C LEU A 169 17.74 7.67 -8.61
N LYS A 170 18.39 8.23 -9.63
CA LYS A 170 17.70 8.59 -10.87
C LYS A 170 17.38 7.30 -11.63
N LEU A 171 16.19 7.24 -12.24
CA LEU A 171 15.76 6.05 -12.98
C LEU A 171 16.68 5.70 -14.15
N ALA A 172 17.36 6.70 -14.75
CA ALA A 172 18.32 6.48 -15.82
C ALA A 172 19.61 5.76 -15.36
N ASP A 173 19.88 5.72 -14.06
CA ASP A 173 21.09 5.15 -13.47
C ASP A 173 20.89 3.75 -12.89
N ILE A 174 19.68 3.20 -12.98
CA ILE A 174 19.31 1.90 -12.38
C ILE A 174 18.55 1.03 -13.38
N ASP A 175 18.75 -0.29 -13.28
CA ASP A 175 17.97 -1.28 -14.01
C ASP A 175 16.87 -1.81 -13.09
N LEU A 176 15.74 -1.10 -13.02
CA LEU A 176 14.67 -1.35 -12.05
C LEU A 176 14.27 -2.84 -11.90
N PRO A 177 14.00 -3.59 -12.99
CA PRO A 177 13.73 -5.03 -12.87
C PRO A 177 14.85 -5.84 -12.20
N ALA A 178 16.12 -5.50 -12.48
CA ALA A 178 17.29 -6.19 -11.95
C ALA A 178 17.76 -5.67 -10.58
N GLU A 179 17.22 -4.54 -10.10
CA GLU A 179 17.55 -4.00 -8.78
C GLU A 179 17.23 -5.03 -7.69
N ARG A 180 18.26 -5.41 -6.94
CA ARG A 180 18.20 -6.43 -5.89
C ARG A 180 18.03 -5.79 -4.53
N MET A 181 17.12 -6.34 -3.75
CA MET A 181 16.89 -5.98 -2.36
C MET A 181 17.26 -7.15 -1.45
N GLU A 182 18.05 -6.88 -0.41
CA GLU A 182 18.41 -7.86 0.62
C GLU A 182 17.89 -7.40 1.97
N ILE A 183 17.21 -8.29 2.69
CA ILE A 183 16.56 -7.97 3.96
C ILE A 183 17.35 -8.61 5.09
N PHE A 184 17.71 -7.81 6.10
CA PHE A 184 18.43 -8.25 7.28
C PHE A 184 17.64 -7.97 8.56
N LYS A 185 17.58 -8.96 9.44
CA LYS A 185 17.04 -8.83 10.80
C LYS A 185 18.12 -9.19 11.81
N ASN A 186 18.48 -8.24 12.67
CA ASN A 186 19.53 -8.40 13.68
C ASN A 186 20.87 -8.90 13.09
N GLY A 187 21.25 -8.35 11.94
CA GLY A 187 22.48 -8.72 11.22
C GLY A 187 22.41 -10.04 10.45
N MET A 188 21.30 -10.78 10.50
CA MET A 188 21.10 -12.00 9.72
C MET A 188 20.24 -11.72 8.51
N LYS A 189 20.68 -12.16 7.33
CA LYS A 189 19.85 -12.10 6.12
C LYS A 189 18.63 -13.02 6.29
N ILE A 190 17.44 -12.48 6.11
CA ILE A 190 16.18 -13.22 6.24
C ILE A 190 15.45 -13.39 4.91
N ASP A 191 15.69 -12.51 3.93
CA ASP A 191 15.01 -12.55 2.64
C ASP A 191 15.78 -11.78 1.57
N GLU A 192 15.39 -11.95 0.31
CA GLU A 192 15.84 -11.17 -0.84
C GLU A 192 14.79 -11.13 -1.95
N GLY A 193 14.84 -10.09 -2.78
CA GLY A 193 13.98 -9.95 -3.94
C GLY A 193 14.63 -9.10 -5.03
N TYR A 194 13.97 -9.07 -6.19
CA TYR A 194 14.35 -8.24 -7.33
C TYR A 194 13.15 -7.42 -7.78
N GLY A 195 13.39 -6.26 -8.38
CA GLY A 195 12.30 -5.39 -8.86
C GLY A 195 11.35 -6.09 -9.84
N GLU A 196 11.83 -7.06 -10.63
CA GLU A 196 10.98 -7.86 -11.54
C GLU A 196 9.85 -8.64 -10.83
N ALA A 197 9.98 -8.89 -9.52
CA ALA A 197 8.91 -9.51 -8.74
C ALA A 197 7.65 -8.63 -8.67
N VAL A 198 7.80 -7.32 -8.90
CA VAL A 198 6.71 -6.33 -8.95
C VAL A 198 6.23 -6.23 -10.40
N LEU A 199 5.23 -7.05 -10.76
CA LEU A 199 4.59 -7.05 -12.07
C LEU A 199 5.56 -7.14 -13.28
N GLY A 200 6.73 -7.75 -13.12
CA GLY A 200 7.80 -7.81 -14.13
C GLY A 200 8.63 -6.53 -14.25
N ASN A 201 8.05 -5.37 -13.95
CA ASN A 201 8.76 -4.09 -13.84
C ASN A 201 8.01 -3.17 -12.86
N PRO A 202 8.67 -2.60 -11.84
CA PRO A 202 8.04 -1.69 -10.88
C PRO A 202 7.29 -0.51 -11.50
N LEU A 203 7.69 -0.02 -12.68
CA LEU A 203 6.96 1.04 -13.39
C LEU A 203 5.56 0.60 -13.86
N ALA A 204 5.34 -0.70 -14.11
CA ALA A 204 4.02 -1.21 -14.44
C ALA A 204 3.02 -0.99 -13.30
N ALA A 205 3.47 -1.05 -12.05
CA ALA A 205 2.64 -0.75 -10.89
C ALA A 205 2.23 0.75 -10.86
N VAL A 206 3.16 1.66 -11.18
CA VAL A 206 2.86 3.10 -11.29
C VAL A 206 1.80 3.39 -12.36
N VAL A 207 1.95 2.77 -13.54
CA VAL A 207 0.98 2.89 -14.64
C VAL A 207 -0.39 2.35 -14.22
N TRP A 208 -0.41 1.18 -13.58
CA TRP A 208 -1.65 0.57 -13.10
C TRP A 208 -2.36 1.50 -12.10
N LEU A 209 -1.64 1.96 -11.08
CA LEU A 209 -2.20 2.83 -10.04
C LEU A 209 -2.76 4.12 -10.63
N ALA A 210 -2.02 4.77 -11.52
CA ALA A 210 -2.46 6.02 -12.13
C ALA A 210 -3.79 5.86 -12.88
N ARG A 211 -3.97 4.74 -13.59
CA ARG A 211 -5.23 4.44 -14.29
C ARG A 211 -6.35 4.07 -13.33
N SER A 212 -6.07 3.28 -12.30
CA SER A 212 -7.06 2.87 -11.29
C SER A 212 -7.61 4.03 -10.45
N LEU A 213 -6.90 5.17 -10.40
CA LEU A 213 -7.37 6.37 -9.70
C LEU A 213 -8.25 7.29 -10.59
N ASP A 214 -8.30 7.05 -11.90
CA ASP A 214 -9.11 7.83 -12.86
C ASP A 214 -10.47 7.18 -13.18
N GLU A 215 -10.64 5.91 -12.79
CA GLU A 215 -11.89 5.14 -12.90
C GLU A 215 -12.93 5.52 -11.83
#